data_AF-C7GJ50-F1
#
_entry.id   AF-C7GJ50-F1
#
_cell.length_a   1.000
_cell.length_b   1.000
_cell.length_c   1.000
_cell.angle_alpha   90.00
_cell.angle_beta   90.00
_cell.angle_gamma   90.00
#
_symmetry.space_group_name_H-M   'P 1'
#
loop_
_entity.id
_entity.type
_entity.pdbx_description
1 polymer ?
#
loop_
_entity_poly.entity_id
_entity_poly.type
_entity_poly.pdbx_seq_one_letter_code
_entity_poly.pdbx_strand_id
1 'polypeptide(L)'
;MGEVYEKNNIDFDSIAKMLLIKYKDFILSKFKKAAPVENIRFQNLVHTNQFAQGVLGQSQHLCTVYENPSWHSIVLETLDLDLIYKNVDKEFAKDGHAEGENIYTDYLVKELLRYFKQDFFKWCNKPDCNHCGQNTSENMTPLGSQGPNGEESKFNCGTVEIYKCNRCGNITRFPRYNDPIKLLETRKGRCGEWCNLFTLILKSFGLDVRYVWNREDHVWCEYFSNFLNRWVHVDSCEQSFDQPYIYSINWNKKMSYCIAFGKDGVVDVSKRYILQNELPRDQIKEEDLKFLCQFITKRLRYSLNDDEIYQLACRDEQEQIELIRGKTQETKSESVSAASKSSNRGRESGSADWKAQRGEDGK
;
A
#
# COMPACT_ATOMS: atom_id res chain seq x y z
N MET A 1 64.47 -5.96 -32.01
CA MET A 1 63.82 -6.50 -30.79
C MET A 1 62.47 -5.80 -30.69
N GLY A 2 61.40 -6.45 -31.15
CA GLY A 2 60.04 -5.93 -31.00
C GLY A 2 59.48 -6.44 -29.69
N GLU A 3 59.22 -5.55 -28.75
CA GLU A 3 58.47 -5.86 -27.53
C GLU A 3 57.04 -6.24 -27.95
N VAL A 4 56.73 -7.53 -27.82
CA VAL A 4 55.37 -8.04 -27.95
C VAL A 4 54.64 -7.57 -26.69
N TYR A 5 53.83 -6.53 -26.82
CA TYR A 5 52.85 -6.18 -25.81
C TYR A 5 51.86 -7.34 -25.68
N GLU A 6 52.04 -8.19 -24.68
CA GLU A 6 51.00 -9.11 -24.23
C GLU A 6 49.77 -8.28 -23.84
N LYS A 7 48.74 -8.32 -24.69
CA LYS A 7 47.43 -7.79 -24.32
C LYS A 7 46.94 -8.63 -23.13
N ASN A 8 47.01 -8.06 -21.93
CA ASN A 8 46.37 -8.60 -20.74
C ASN A 8 44.87 -8.77 -21.05
N ASN A 9 44.47 -9.99 -21.40
CA ASN A 9 43.08 -10.33 -21.66
C ASN A 9 42.42 -10.60 -20.31
N ILE A 10 41.87 -9.56 -19.71
CA ILE A 10 41.19 -9.64 -18.41
C ILE A 10 39.94 -10.50 -18.57
N ASP A 11 39.87 -11.59 -17.80
CA ASP A 11 38.70 -12.47 -17.74
C ASP A 11 37.60 -11.84 -16.87
N PHE A 12 36.69 -11.12 -17.52
CA PHE A 12 35.57 -10.47 -16.86
C PHE A 12 34.54 -11.47 -16.30
N ASP A 13 34.43 -12.68 -16.84
CA ASP A 13 33.46 -13.67 -16.34
C ASP A 13 33.91 -14.21 -14.98
N SER A 14 35.21 -14.46 -14.82
CA SER A 14 35.81 -14.83 -13.54
C SER A 14 35.64 -13.73 -12.49
N ILE A 15 35.91 -12.47 -12.87
CA ILE A 15 35.74 -11.32 -11.98
C ILE A 15 34.26 -11.09 -11.62
N ALA A 16 33.34 -11.22 -12.57
CA ALA A 16 31.91 -11.06 -12.35
C ALA A 16 31.37 -12.12 -11.37
N LYS A 17 31.74 -13.40 -11.56
CA LYS A 17 31.38 -14.47 -10.62
C LYS A 17 31.94 -14.22 -9.23
N MET A 18 33.20 -13.80 -9.13
CA MET A 18 33.84 -13.45 -7.86
C MET A 18 33.10 -12.31 -7.16
N LEU A 19 32.70 -11.27 -7.91
CA LEU A 19 31.94 -10.15 -7.38
C LEU A 19 30.58 -10.57 -6.83
N LEU A 20 29.83 -11.42 -7.54
CA LEU A 20 28.52 -11.91 -7.08
C LEU A 20 28.61 -12.68 -5.77
N ILE A 21 29.65 -13.51 -5.60
CA ILE A 21 29.91 -14.23 -4.35
C ILE A 21 30.18 -13.25 -3.20
N LYS A 22 31.10 -12.30 -3.40
CA LYS A 22 31.45 -11.30 -2.38
C LYS A 22 30.28 -10.37 -2.05
N TYR A 23 29.48 -10.05 -3.05
CA TYR A 23 28.29 -9.23 -2.87
C TYR A 23 27.23 -9.96 -2.03
N LYS A 24 27.01 -11.27 -2.25
CA LYS A 24 26.14 -12.08 -1.39
C LYS A 24 26.61 -12.06 0.07
N ASP A 25 27.91 -12.30 0.32
CA ASP A 25 28.48 -12.23 1.67
C ASP A 25 28.25 -10.85 2.32
N PHE A 26 28.44 -9.77 1.55
CA PHE A 26 28.22 -8.40 2.01
C PHE A 26 26.76 -8.15 2.39
N ILE A 27 25.80 -8.57 1.56
CA ILE A 27 24.37 -8.45 1.85
C ILE A 27 24.01 -9.20 3.12
N LEU A 28 24.41 -10.47 3.24
CA LEU A 28 24.15 -11.29 4.43
C LEU A 28 24.73 -10.64 5.69
N SER A 29 25.92 -10.04 5.59
CA SER A 29 26.53 -9.33 6.72
C SER A 29 25.70 -8.15 7.24
N LYS A 30 24.96 -7.45 6.38
CA LYS A 30 24.08 -6.32 6.77
C LYS A 30 22.85 -6.76 7.54
N PHE A 31 22.32 -7.94 7.23
CA PHE A 31 21.10 -8.49 7.83
C PHE A 31 21.36 -9.39 9.04
N LYS A 32 22.63 -9.58 9.43
CA LYS A 32 22.97 -10.18 10.73
C LYS A 32 22.39 -9.34 11.89
N LYS A 33 22.28 -9.97 13.06
CA LYS A 33 21.74 -9.36 14.28
C LYS A 33 22.35 -7.97 14.52
N ALA A 34 21.49 -6.99 14.82
CA ALA A 34 21.90 -5.61 15.01
C ALA A 34 22.98 -5.47 16.10
N ALA A 35 24.02 -4.69 15.79
CA ALA A 35 25.06 -4.38 16.76
C ALA A 35 24.47 -3.56 17.93
N PRO A 36 25.02 -3.66 19.16
CA PRO A 36 24.53 -2.88 20.30
C PRO A 36 24.45 -1.37 20.04
N VAL A 37 25.40 -0.82 19.26
CA VAL A 37 25.42 0.60 18.87
C VAL A 37 24.19 1.00 18.06
N GLU A 38 23.77 0.16 17.10
CA GLU A 38 22.57 0.43 16.31
C GLU A 38 21.30 0.34 17.16
N ASN A 39 21.25 -0.59 18.12
CA ASN A 39 20.12 -0.69 19.04
C ASN A 39 19.97 0.59 19.89
N ILE A 40 21.07 1.13 20.42
CA ILE A 40 21.04 2.39 21.19
C ILE A 40 20.59 3.54 20.30
N ARG A 41 21.12 3.65 19.06
CA ARG A 41 20.69 4.68 18.10
C ARG A 41 19.19 4.59 17.82
N PHE A 42 18.68 3.38 17.56
CA PHE A 42 17.26 3.14 17.29
C PHE A 42 16.38 3.52 18.48
N GLN A 43 16.74 3.06 19.68
CA GLN A 43 15.99 3.40 20.89
C GLN A 43 15.98 4.92 21.10
N ASN A 44 17.14 5.58 21.01
CA ASN A 44 17.20 7.04 21.14
C ASN A 44 16.31 7.74 20.11
N LEU A 45 16.38 7.36 18.83
CA LEU A 45 15.59 7.97 17.76
C LEU A 45 14.07 7.86 18.01
N VAL A 46 13.61 6.70 18.46
CA VAL A 46 12.19 6.45 18.74
C VAL A 46 11.68 7.24 19.95
N HIS A 47 12.55 7.56 20.91
CA HIS A 47 12.19 8.41 22.05
C HIS A 47 12.29 9.90 21.74
N THR A 48 13.21 10.31 20.86
CA THR A 48 13.45 11.73 20.55
C THR A 48 12.59 12.27 19.42
N ASN A 49 12.10 11.41 18.52
CA ASN A 49 11.34 11.81 17.34
C ASN A 49 9.98 11.09 17.27
N GLN A 50 8.89 11.85 17.42
CA GLN A 50 7.53 11.31 17.40
C GLN A 50 7.14 10.71 16.04
N PHE A 51 7.66 11.22 14.92
CA PHE A 51 7.44 10.63 13.61
C PHE A 51 8.07 9.22 13.53
N ALA A 52 9.29 9.06 14.03
CA ALA A 52 9.94 7.75 14.14
C ALA A 52 9.13 6.79 15.04
N GLN A 53 8.64 7.29 16.19
CA GLN A 53 7.78 6.53 17.08
C GLN A 53 6.46 6.10 16.40
N GLY A 54 5.87 6.98 15.61
CA GLY A 54 4.66 6.69 14.83
C GLY A 54 4.88 5.62 13.77
N VAL A 55 5.98 5.71 13.00
CA VAL A 55 6.35 4.67 12.01
C VAL A 55 6.62 3.33 12.69
N LEU A 56 7.30 3.32 13.85
CA LEU A 56 7.50 2.11 14.63
C LEU A 56 6.16 1.50 15.08
N GLY A 57 5.27 2.31 15.66
CA GLY A 57 3.95 1.85 16.13
C GLY A 57 3.13 1.26 14.99
N GLN A 58 3.14 1.90 13.83
CA GLN A 58 2.50 1.38 12.62
C GLN A 58 3.13 0.04 12.18
N SER A 59 4.46 -0.07 12.18
CA SER A 59 5.14 -1.32 11.80
C SER A 59 4.81 -2.50 12.72
N GLN A 60 4.64 -2.26 14.02
CA GLN A 60 4.30 -3.30 14.99
C GLN A 60 2.92 -3.92 14.74
N HIS A 61 2.03 -3.17 14.09
CA HIS A 61 0.70 -3.63 13.72
C HIS A 61 0.65 -4.10 12.26
N LEU A 62 0.93 -3.21 11.30
CA LEU A 62 0.68 -3.40 9.88
C LEU A 62 1.58 -4.46 9.21
N CYS A 63 2.78 -4.72 9.75
CA CYS A 63 3.67 -5.73 9.17
C CYS A 63 3.23 -7.17 9.46
N THR A 64 2.40 -7.42 10.46
CA THR A 64 2.09 -8.79 10.91
C THR A 64 0.60 -9.09 11.05
N VAL A 65 -0.25 -8.08 11.27
CA VAL A 65 -1.68 -8.29 11.55
C VAL A 65 -2.40 -9.05 10.44
N TYR A 66 -2.01 -8.84 9.19
CA TYR A 66 -2.62 -9.49 8.03
C TYR A 66 -2.07 -10.90 7.75
N GLU A 67 -1.06 -11.36 8.48
CA GLU A 67 -0.51 -12.72 8.39
C GLU A 67 -1.28 -13.66 9.33
N ASN A 68 -2.57 -13.84 9.06
CA ASN A 68 -3.49 -14.60 9.91
C ASN A 68 -4.31 -15.61 9.07
N PRO A 69 -3.93 -16.90 9.06
CA PRO A 69 -4.60 -17.92 8.25
C PRO A 69 -6.10 -18.06 8.54
N SER A 70 -6.53 -17.85 9.79
CA SER A 70 -7.95 -17.90 10.14
C SER A 70 -8.73 -16.78 9.47
N TRP A 71 -8.15 -15.58 9.38
CA TRP A 71 -8.75 -14.46 8.68
C TRP A 71 -8.78 -14.68 7.17
N HIS A 72 -7.72 -15.28 6.61
CA HIS A 72 -7.68 -15.63 5.19
C HIS A 72 -8.81 -16.58 4.81
N SER A 73 -9.06 -17.62 5.63
CA SER A 73 -10.18 -18.55 5.41
C SER A 73 -11.53 -17.83 5.44
N ILE A 74 -11.78 -17.00 6.46
CA ILE A 74 -13.04 -16.25 6.60
C ILE A 74 -13.28 -15.35 5.39
N VAL A 75 -12.24 -14.66 4.90
CA VAL A 75 -12.34 -13.84 3.69
C VAL A 75 -12.72 -14.70 2.49
N LEU A 76 -11.97 -15.79 2.22
CA LEU A 76 -12.22 -16.66 1.07
C LEU A 76 -13.61 -17.31 1.11
N GLU A 77 -14.12 -17.63 2.30
CA GLU A 77 -15.49 -18.12 2.50
C GLU A 77 -16.56 -17.04 2.25
N THR A 78 -16.23 -15.77 2.49
CA THR A 78 -17.18 -14.64 2.40
C THR A 78 -17.26 -14.04 1.00
N LEU A 79 -16.17 -14.09 0.23
CA LEU A 79 -16.12 -13.54 -1.14
C LEU A 79 -16.78 -14.51 -2.13
N ASP A 80 -17.40 -13.97 -3.18
CA ASP A 80 -17.90 -14.76 -4.31
C ASP A 80 -16.72 -15.12 -5.23
N LEU A 81 -15.98 -16.17 -4.85
CA LEU A 81 -14.81 -16.64 -5.60
C LEU A 81 -15.19 -17.10 -7.01
N ASP A 82 -16.37 -17.68 -7.19
CA ASP A 82 -16.86 -18.12 -8.50
C ASP A 82 -17.02 -16.93 -9.45
N LEU A 83 -17.65 -15.85 -9.00
CA LEU A 83 -17.78 -14.63 -9.80
C LEU A 83 -16.41 -14.01 -10.11
N ILE A 84 -15.52 -13.92 -9.12
CA ILE A 84 -14.18 -13.35 -9.28
C ILE A 84 -13.41 -14.15 -10.33
N TYR A 85 -13.22 -15.46 -10.14
CA TYR A 85 -12.42 -16.26 -11.06
C TYR A 85 -13.04 -16.37 -12.44
N LYS A 86 -14.37 -16.43 -12.56
CA LYS A 86 -15.07 -16.37 -13.85
C LYS A 86 -14.72 -15.10 -14.63
N ASN A 87 -14.65 -13.94 -13.97
CA ASN A 87 -14.32 -12.68 -14.62
C ASN A 87 -12.82 -12.60 -14.96
N VAL A 88 -11.94 -13.09 -14.07
CA VAL A 88 -10.50 -13.19 -14.33
C VAL A 88 -10.24 -14.04 -15.57
N ASP A 89 -10.81 -15.24 -15.64
CA ASP A 89 -10.64 -16.16 -16.77
C ASP A 89 -11.16 -15.55 -18.08
N LYS A 90 -12.28 -14.83 -18.00
CA LYS A 90 -12.87 -14.14 -19.16
C LYS A 90 -11.96 -13.05 -19.70
N GLU A 91 -11.35 -12.23 -18.84
CA GLU A 91 -10.41 -11.18 -19.29
C GLU A 91 -9.09 -11.79 -19.75
N PHE A 92 -8.57 -12.78 -19.05
CA PHE A 92 -7.33 -13.48 -19.42
C PHE A 92 -7.43 -14.18 -20.79
N ALA A 93 -8.60 -14.74 -21.13
CA ALA A 93 -8.84 -15.35 -22.43
C ALA A 93 -8.78 -14.36 -23.61
N LYS A 94 -8.95 -13.05 -23.38
CA LYS A 94 -8.88 -12.04 -24.46
C LYS A 94 -7.45 -11.73 -24.90
N ASP A 95 -6.49 -11.87 -24.00
CA ASP A 95 -5.08 -11.54 -24.23
C ASP A 95 -4.29 -12.66 -24.92
N GLY A 96 -4.94 -13.79 -25.23
CA GLY A 96 -4.34 -14.88 -26.00
C GLY A 96 -3.19 -15.61 -25.31
N HIS A 97 -3.06 -15.47 -23.98
CA HIS A 97 -2.10 -16.19 -23.13
C HIS A 97 -0.60 -16.01 -23.51
N ALA A 98 -0.26 -14.98 -24.28
CA ALA A 98 1.08 -14.82 -24.84
C ALA A 98 2.17 -14.57 -23.78
N GLU A 99 1.79 -14.02 -22.63
CA GLU A 99 2.72 -13.52 -21.59
C GLU A 99 2.82 -14.43 -20.34
N GLY A 100 2.22 -15.64 -20.39
CA GLY A 100 2.40 -16.71 -19.40
C GLY A 100 1.52 -16.62 -18.15
N GLU A 101 1.80 -17.46 -17.14
CA GLU A 101 0.98 -17.60 -15.92
C GLU A 101 1.08 -16.39 -14.96
N ASN A 102 2.21 -15.68 -14.92
CA ASN A 102 2.41 -14.59 -13.95
C ASN A 102 1.46 -13.40 -14.17
N ILE A 103 1.06 -13.13 -15.42
CA ILE A 103 0.10 -12.05 -15.72
C ILE A 103 -1.33 -12.38 -15.24
N TYR A 104 -1.66 -13.65 -15.03
CA TYR A 104 -2.95 -14.07 -14.47
C TYR A 104 -3.18 -13.44 -13.09
N THR A 105 -2.10 -13.30 -12.31
CA THR A 105 -2.17 -12.68 -10.97
C THR A 105 -2.50 -11.18 -11.08
N ASP A 106 -1.98 -10.48 -12.09
CA ASP A 106 -2.33 -9.09 -12.34
C ASP A 106 -3.82 -8.95 -12.73
N TYR A 107 -4.34 -9.89 -13.52
CA TYR A 107 -5.78 -9.95 -13.83
C TYR A 107 -6.64 -10.19 -12.58
N LEU A 108 -6.20 -11.08 -11.69
CA LEU A 108 -6.84 -11.31 -10.40
C LEU A 108 -6.89 -10.03 -9.57
N VAL A 109 -5.79 -9.29 -9.42
CA VAL A 109 -5.76 -8.04 -8.65
C VAL A 109 -6.71 -6.98 -9.26
N LYS A 110 -6.73 -6.85 -10.58
CA LYS A 110 -7.65 -5.93 -11.29
C LYS A 110 -9.12 -6.30 -11.06
N GLU A 111 -9.46 -7.60 -11.10
CA GLU A 111 -10.83 -8.04 -10.84
C GLU A 111 -11.21 -7.90 -9.36
N LEU A 112 -10.29 -8.15 -8.43
CA LEU A 112 -10.52 -7.91 -7.00
C LEU A 112 -10.81 -6.44 -6.73
N LEU A 113 -10.08 -5.50 -7.35
CA LEU A 113 -10.38 -4.07 -7.27
C LEU A 113 -11.81 -3.77 -7.73
N ARG A 114 -12.20 -4.32 -8.89
CA ARG A 114 -13.53 -4.14 -9.46
C ARG A 114 -14.62 -4.71 -8.55
N TYR A 115 -14.50 -5.97 -8.16
CA TYR A 115 -15.42 -6.65 -7.26
C TYR A 115 -15.58 -5.91 -5.94
N PHE A 116 -14.46 -5.48 -5.34
CA PHE A 116 -14.48 -4.77 -4.08
C PHE A 116 -15.26 -3.45 -4.18
N LYS A 117 -14.99 -2.64 -5.21
CA LYS A 117 -15.63 -1.33 -5.36
C LYS A 117 -17.08 -1.41 -5.85
N GLN A 118 -17.38 -2.33 -6.76
CA GLN A 118 -18.67 -2.34 -7.46
C GLN A 118 -19.71 -3.23 -6.79
N ASP A 119 -19.31 -4.33 -6.16
CA ASP A 119 -20.24 -5.33 -5.62
C ASP A 119 -20.16 -5.46 -4.09
N PHE A 120 -18.95 -5.38 -3.52
CA PHE A 120 -18.72 -5.83 -2.16
C PHE A 120 -18.81 -4.73 -1.11
N PHE A 121 -18.14 -3.60 -1.32
CA PHE A 121 -17.91 -2.57 -0.29
C PHE A 121 -18.46 -1.20 -0.71
N LYS A 122 -19.07 -0.48 0.24
CA LYS A 122 -19.75 0.80 0.00
C LYS A 122 -19.02 1.98 0.65
N TRP A 123 -18.90 3.07 -0.09
CA TRP A 123 -18.38 4.32 0.47
C TRP A 123 -19.39 4.96 1.42
N CYS A 124 -18.95 5.36 2.61
CA CYS A 124 -19.81 5.97 3.63
C CYS A 124 -19.30 7.37 4.02
N ASN A 125 -19.85 8.41 3.38
CA ASN A 125 -19.60 9.79 3.80
C ASN A 125 -20.40 10.13 5.07
N LYS A 126 -21.72 9.93 5.01
CA LYS A 126 -22.62 9.96 6.17
C LYS A 126 -23.41 8.64 6.16
N PRO A 127 -23.66 8.01 7.31
CA PRO A 127 -24.43 6.77 7.34
C PRO A 127 -25.88 7.02 6.92
N ASP A 128 -26.53 6.04 6.32
CA ASP A 128 -27.99 6.03 6.18
C ASP A 128 -28.65 5.90 7.56
N CYS A 129 -29.86 6.44 7.72
CA CYS A 129 -30.62 6.31 8.96
C CYS A 129 -31.08 4.86 9.17
N ASN A 130 -30.70 4.25 10.29
CA ASN A 130 -31.10 2.88 10.63
C ASN A 130 -32.62 2.66 10.72
N HIS A 131 -33.40 3.73 10.94
CA HIS A 131 -34.86 3.66 11.05
C HIS A 131 -35.59 3.99 9.75
N CYS A 132 -35.11 4.97 8.97
CA CYS A 132 -35.75 5.36 7.71
C CYS A 132 -35.33 4.49 6.52
N GLY A 133 -34.24 3.72 6.65
CA GLY A 133 -33.75 2.84 5.61
C GLY A 133 -32.69 3.48 4.70
N GLN A 134 -32.44 2.83 3.57
CA GLN A 134 -31.37 3.15 2.63
C GLN A 134 -31.61 4.47 1.89
N ASN A 135 -30.53 5.09 1.39
CA ASN A 135 -30.55 6.35 0.62
C ASN A 135 -31.16 7.52 1.42
N THR A 136 -30.83 7.60 2.70
CA THR A 136 -31.33 8.64 3.62
C THR A 136 -30.21 9.49 4.23
N SER A 137 -28.95 9.23 3.88
CA SER A 137 -27.74 9.90 4.36
C SER A 137 -27.78 11.44 4.28
N GLU A 138 -28.45 12.02 3.30
CA GLU A 138 -28.55 13.48 3.15
C GLU A 138 -29.35 14.15 4.27
N ASN A 139 -30.25 13.41 4.93
CA ASN A 139 -31.04 13.92 6.05
C ASN A 139 -30.32 13.75 7.40
N MET A 140 -29.04 13.40 7.37
CA MET A 140 -28.25 13.12 8.56
C MET A 140 -27.35 14.31 8.89
N THR A 141 -27.55 14.85 10.10
CA THR A 141 -26.72 15.93 10.65
C THR A 141 -25.69 15.35 11.61
N PRO A 142 -24.39 15.61 11.45
CA PRO A 142 -23.38 15.15 12.39
C PRO A 142 -23.54 15.86 13.74
N LEU A 143 -23.47 15.10 14.83
CA LEU A 143 -23.46 15.60 16.21
C LEU A 143 -22.05 15.59 16.83
N GLY A 144 -21.05 15.13 16.08
CA GLY A 144 -19.67 14.95 16.55
C GLY A 144 -19.31 13.48 16.78
N SER A 145 -18.25 13.27 17.54
CA SER A 145 -17.68 11.95 17.80
C SER A 145 -17.64 11.64 19.29
N GLN A 146 -17.77 10.36 19.64
CA GLN A 146 -17.64 9.87 21.01
C GLN A 146 -16.89 8.53 21.04
N GLY A 147 -16.57 8.05 22.24
CA GLY A 147 -16.01 6.71 22.43
C GLY A 147 -17.00 5.59 22.05
N PRO A 148 -16.48 4.41 21.72
CA PRO A 148 -17.27 3.21 21.43
C PRO A 148 -18.11 2.77 22.64
N ASN A 149 -19.25 2.15 22.37
CA ASN A 149 -19.96 1.38 23.39
C ASN A 149 -19.30 0.00 23.60
N GLY A 150 -19.76 -0.75 24.61
CA GLY A 150 -19.15 -2.04 24.97
C GLY A 150 -19.14 -3.09 23.85
N GLU A 151 -20.11 -3.06 22.93
CA GLU A 151 -20.14 -3.97 21.77
C GLU A 151 -19.19 -3.52 20.66
N GLU A 152 -19.17 -2.21 20.37
CA GLU A 152 -18.30 -1.63 19.35
C GLU A 152 -16.81 -1.76 19.70
N SER A 153 -16.47 -1.67 20.99
CA SER A 153 -15.09 -1.81 21.48
C SER A 153 -14.46 -3.17 21.19
N LYS A 154 -15.27 -4.22 21.02
CA LYS A 154 -14.78 -5.59 20.74
C LYS A 154 -14.08 -5.70 19.38
N PHE A 155 -14.33 -4.76 18.48
CA PHE A 155 -13.87 -4.81 17.08
C PHE A 155 -12.83 -3.71 16.76
N ASN A 156 -11.96 -3.40 17.74
CA ASN A 156 -10.91 -2.38 17.63
C ASN A 156 -11.43 -1.00 17.16
N CYS A 157 -12.59 -0.60 17.67
CA CYS A 157 -13.16 0.73 17.40
C CYS A 157 -12.57 1.76 18.36
N GLY A 158 -11.91 2.80 17.84
CA GLY A 158 -11.41 3.90 18.66
C GLY A 158 -12.40 5.06 18.81
N THR A 159 -13.17 5.34 17.75
CA THR A 159 -14.03 6.51 17.64
C THR A 159 -15.32 6.15 16.92
N VAL A 160 -16.43 6.74 17.38
CA VAL A 160 -17.75 6.58 16.77
C VAL A 160 -18.31 7.94 16.41
N GLU A 161 -18.61 8.11 15.13
CA GLU A 161 -19.28 9.32 14.62
C GLU A 161 -20.78 9.18 14.84
N ILE A 162 -21.41 10.23 15.39
CA ILE A 162 -22.82 10.22 15.76
C ILE A 162 -23.60 11.15 14.84
N TYR A 163 -24.71 10.65 14.29
CA TYR A 163 -25.56 11.40 13.37
C TYR A 163 -27.02 11.40 13.83
N LYS A 164 -27.68 12.54 13.74
CA LYS A 164 -29.12 12.71 13.96
C LYS A 164 -29.85 12.73 12.62
N CYS A 165 -30.89 11.91 12.48
CA CYS A 165 -31.78 12.01 11.32
C CYS A 165 -32.76 13.17 11.51
N ASN A 166 -32.80 14.08 10.54
CA ASN A 166 -33.70 15.24 10.54
C ASN A 166 -35.16 14.85 10.22
N ARG A 167 -35.41 13.64 9.72
CA ARG A 167 -36.77 13.16 9.40
C ARG A 167 -37.46 12.48 10.57
N CYS A 168 -36.81 11.50 11.20
CA CYS A 168 -37.40 10.71 12.30
C CYS A 168 -36.86 11.09 13.68
N GLY A 169 -35.80 11.90 13.74
CA GLY A 169 -35.15 12.25 15.00
C GLY A 169 -34.35 11.10 15.63
N ASN A 170 -34.20 9.93 15.02
CA ASN A 170 -33.36 8.88 15.59
C ASN A 170 -31.86 9.18 15.42
N ILE A 171 -31.06 8.62 16.32
CA ILE A 171 -29.60 8.65 16.24
C ILE A 171 -29.12 7.42 15.45
N THR A 172 -28.19 7.63 14.54
CA THR A 172 -27.41 6.57 13.90
C THR A 172 -25.95 6.74 14.26
N ARG A 173 -25.30 5.64 14.65
CA ARG A 173 -23.89 5.57 15.01
C ARG A 173 -23.11 5.05 13.81
N PHE A 174 -21.92 5.60 13.57
CA PHE A 174 -20.97 5.10 12.59
C PHE A 174 -19.62 4.83 13.26
N PRO A 175 -19.45 3.61 13.82
CA PRO A 175 -18.20 3.19 14.43
C PRO A 175 -17.10 3.02 13.38
N ARG A 176 -15.90 3.53 13.66
CA ARG A 176 -14.73 3.41 12.79
C ARG A 176 -13.90 2.19 13.25
N TYR A 177 -14.20 1.03 12.67
CA TYR A 177 -13.60 -0.25 13.05
C TYR A 177 -12.22 -0.46 12.41
N ASN A 178 -11.28 -0.99 13.18
CA ASN A 178 -9.97 -1.45 12.67
C ASN A 178 -9.88 -2.98 12.57
N ASP A 179 -10.87 -3.73 13.09
CA ASP A 179 -10.98 -5.16 12.86
C ASP A 179 -11.50 -5.42 11.43
N PRO A 180 -10.68 -5.97 10.51
CA PRO A 180 -11.09 -6.20 9.12
C PRO A 180 -12.18 -7.28 9.00
N ILE A 181 -12.29 -8.22 9.94
CA ILE A 181 -13.36 -9.21 9.93
C ILE A 181 -14.70 -8.54 10.20
N LYS A 182 -14.73 -7.53 11.08
CA LYS A 182 -15.95 -6.73 11.25
C LYS A 182 -16.32 -5.96 9.97
N LEU A 183 -15.33 -5.55 9.18
CA LEU A 183 -15.56 -4.86 7.91
C LEU A 183 -16.18 -5.78 6.84
N LEU A 184 -15.90 -7.08 6.84
CA LEU A 184 -16.59 -8.06 5.99
C LEU A 184 -18.11 -8.08 6.24
N GLU A 185 -18.53 -7.83 7.48
CA GLU A 185 -19.93 -7.75 7.88
C GLU A 185 -20.54 -6.37 7.55
N THR A 186 -19.87 -5.27 7.94
CA THR A 186 -20.45 -3.92 7.76
C THR A 186 -20.45 -3.46 6.31
N ARG A 187 -19.51 -3.96 5.51
CA ARG A 187 -19.35 -3.68 4.07
C ARG A 187 -19.36 -2.20 3.71
N LYS A 188 -18.91 -1.33 4.62
CA LYS A 188 -18.87 0.11 4.39
C LYS A 188 -17.80 0.83 5.20
N GLY A 189 -17.31 1.93 4.66
CA GLY A 189 -16.30 2.75 5.33
C GLY A 189 -15.77 3.91 4.48
N ARG A 190 -14.62 4.46 4.89
CA ARG A 190 -13.82 5.43 4.12
C ARG A 190 -12.45 4.83 3.83
N CYS A 191 -11.50 5.61 3.29
CA CYS A 191 -10.20 5.10 2.82
C CYS A 191 -9.48 4.19 3.83
N GLY A 192 -9.54 4.50 5.12
CA GLY A 192 -8.99 3.64 6.18
C GLY A 192 -9.57 2.22 6.20
N GLU A 193 -10.90 2.08 6.29
CA GLU A 193 -11.56 0.77 6.28
C GLU A 193 -11.44 0.07 4.92
N TRP A 194 -11.54 0.83 3.82
CA TRP A 194 -11.38 0.30 2.47
C TRP A 194 -10.00 -0.34 2.30
N CYS A 195 -8.93 0.39 2.64
CA CYS A 195 -7.57 -0.10 2.53
C CYS A 195 -7.28 -1.25 3.51
N ASN A 196 -7.76 -1.17 4.75
CA ASN A 196 -7.59 -2.23 5.75
C ASN A 196 -8.14 -3.58 5.23
N LEU A 197 -9.41 -3.59 4.83
CA LEU A 197 -10.03 -4.82 4.35
C LEU A 197 -9.42 -5.28 3.02
N PHE A 198 -9.14 -4.37 2.10
CA PHE A 198 -8.57 -4.75 0.80
C PHE A 198 -7.14 -5.30 0.93
N THR A 199 -6.34 -4.79 1.88
CA THR A 199 -5.03 -5.38 2.22
C THR A 199 -5.19 -6.84 2.65
N LEU A 200 -6.15 -7.12 3.55
CA LEU A 200 -6.43 -8.49 3.99
C LEU A 200 -6.93 -9.37 2.83
N ILE A 201 -7.78 -8.84 1.95
CA ILE A 201 -8.27 -9.57 0.77
C ILE A 201 -7.09 -10.01 -0.09
N LEU A 202 -6.23 -9.09 -0.51
CA LEU A 202 -5.07 -9.44 -1.34
C LEU A 202 -4.16 -10.47 -0.65
N LYS A 203 -3.91 -10.32 0.66
CA LYS A 203 -3.15 -11.28 1.46
C LYS A 203 -3.79 -12.67 1.53
N SER A 204 -5.12 -12.75 1.53
CA SER A 204 -5.87 -14.02 1.58
C SER A 204 -5.69 -14.86 0.31
N PHE A 205 -5.35 -14.23 -0.83
CA PHE A 205 -4.95 -14.90 -2.07
C PHE A 205 -3.44 -15.25 -2.10
N GLY A 206 -2.72 -15.08 -0.99
CA GLY A 206 -1.29 -15.37 -0.91
C GLY A 206 -0.40 -14.36 -1.64
N LEU A 207 -0.93 -13.18 -1.96
CA LEU A 207 -0.18 -12.15 -2.68
C LEU A 207 0.80 -11.41 -1.76
N ASP A 208 1.91 -10.95 -2.32
CA ASP A 208 2.83 -10.08 -1.58
C ASP A 208 2.34 -8.63 -1.64
N VAL A 209 1.98 -8.11 -0.47
CA VAL A 209 1.20 -6.87 -0.31
C VAL A 209 1.81 -6.03 0.80
N ARG A 210 1.84 -4.72 0.57
CA ARG A 210 2.16 -3.70 1.56
C ARG A 210 0.98 -2.76 1.76
N TYR A 211 0.81 -2.31 2.99
CA TYR A 211 -0.04 -1.17 3.34
C TYR A 211 0.78 0.11 3.19
N VAL A 212 0.32 1.06 2.39
CA VAL A 212 0.99 2.36 2.20
C VAL A 212 0.23 3.45 2.94
N TRP A 213 0.95 4.16 3.79
CA TRP A 213 0.45 5.30 4.54
C TRP A 213 1.02 6.59 3.97
N ASN A 214 0.15 7.51 3.56
CA ASN A 214 0.50 8.90 3.32
C ASN A 214 0.07 9.78 4.50
N ARG A 215 1.00 10.63 4.97
CA ARG A 215 0.79 11.48 6.14
C ARG A 215 -0.40 12.43 6.02
N GLU A 216 -0.74 12.87 4.81
CA GLU A 216 -1.82 13.81 4.52
C GLU A 216 -3.19 13.12 4.35
N ASP A 217 -3.50 12.18 5.25
CA ASP A 217 -4.81 11.52 5.41
C ASP A 217 -5.26 10.73 4.16
N HIS A 218 -4.38 9.86 3.64
CA HIS A 218 -4.79 8.83 2.68
C HIS A 218 -3.93 7.58 2.80
N VAL A 219 -4.51 6.44 2.42
CA VAL A 219 -3.90 5.11 2.55
C VAL A 219 -4.31 4.25 1.37
N TRP A 220 -3.41 3.37 0.93
CA TRP A 220 -3.63 2.46 -0.20
C TRP A 220 -2.72 1.22 -0.07
N CYS A 221 -2.71 0.34 -1.07
CA CYS A 221 -1.90 -0.86 -1.09
C CYS A 221 -0.80 -0.80 -2.16
N GLU A 222 0.29 -1.51 -1.94
CA GLU A 222 1.18 -1.97 -3.02
C GLU A 222 1.12 -3.49 -3.12
N TYR A 223 1.16 -4.01 -4.34
CA TYR A 223 1.22 -5.45 -4.64
C TYR A 223 2.46 -5.73 -5.48
N PHE A 224 3.20 -6.80 -5.20
CA PHE A 224 4.35 -7.19 -6.03
C PHE A 224 3.89 -8.04 -7.23
N SER A 225 3.90 -7.45 -8.42
CA SER A 225 3.62 -8.19 -9.65
C SER A 225 4.85 -8.97 -10.07
N ASN A 226 4.76 -10.30 -10.10
CA ASN A 226 5.82 -11.17 -10.64
C ASN A 226 5.99 -11.01 -12.15
N PHE A 227 4.92 -10.59 -12.85
CA PHE A 227 4.96 -10.32 -14.29
C PHE A 227 5.73 -9.02 -14.58
N LEU A 228 5.40 -7.93 -13.90
CA LEU A 228 6.10 -6.65 -14.03
C LEU A 228 7.42 -6.61 -13.26
N ASN A 229 7.67 -7.61 -12.40
CA ASN A 229 8.83 -7.75 -11.53
C ASN A 229 9.12 -6.49 -10.67
N ARG A 230 8.05 -5.87 -10.14
CA ARG A 230 8.13 -4.68 -9.27
C ARG A 230 6.89 -4.52 -8.42
N TRP A 231 6.96 -3.61 -7.46
CA TRP A 231 5.80 -3.13 -6.72
C TRP A 231 4.90 -2.30 -7.63
N VAL A 232 3.60 -2.59 -7.55
CA VAL A 232 2.52 -1.96 -8.29
C VAL A 232 1.62 -1.24 -7.31
N HIS A 233 1.31 0.01 -7.61
CA HIS A 233 0.33 0.80 -6.86
C HIS A 233 -1.07 0.23 -7.04
N VAL A 234 -1.82 0.07 -5.94
CA VAL A 234 -3.19 -0.43 -5.94
C VAL A 234 -4.04 0.38 -4.96
N ASP A 235 -5.05 1.11 -5.46
CA ASP A 235 -6.02 1.85 -4.61
C ASP A 235 -7.43 1.32 -4.85
N SER A 236 -7.98 0.66 -3.82
CA SER A 236 -9.33 0.11 -3.82
C SER A 236 -10.43 1.16 -3.85
N CYS A 237 -10.21 2.35 -3.29
CA CYS A 237 -11.20 3.44 -3.29
C CYS A 237 -11.41 3.96 -4.72
N GLU A 238 -10.34 4.03 -5.49
CA GLU A 238 -10.35 4.55 -6.85
C GLU A 238 -10.46 3.45 -7.91
N GLN A 239 -10.41 2.16 -7.53
CA GLN A 239 -10.32 1.03 -8.46
C GLN A 239 -9.15 1.20 -9.43
N SER A 240 -8.00 1.62 -8.90
CA SER A 240 -6.82 1.97 -9.66
C SER A 240 -5.73 0.91 -9.53
N PHE A 241 -5.18 0.51 -10.67
CA PHE A 241 -4.03 -0.40 -10.79
C PHE A 241 -2.90 0.33 -11.53
N ASP A 242 -1.73 0.41 -10.91
CA ASP A 242 -0.49 0.95 -11.47
C ASP A 242 -0.50 2.44 -11.87
N GLN A 243 -1.22 3.28 -11.10
CA GLN A 243 -1.30 4.72 -11.33
C GLN A 243 -0.82 5.53 -10.11
N PRO A 244 0.46 5.43 -9.71
CA PRO A 244 0.97 6.13 -8.53
C PRO A 244 0.88 7.66 -8.64
N TYR A 245 0.77 8.20 -9.85
CA TYR A 245 0.60 9.62 -10.12
C TYR A 245 -0.79 10.18 -9.76
N ILE A 246 -1.79 9.33 -9.48
CA ILE A 246 -3.18 9.76 -9.28
C ILE A 246 -3.30 10.82 -8.16
N TYR A 247 -2.48 10.71 -7.12
CA TYR A 247 -2.52 11.62 -5.99
C TYR A 247 -1.86 12.97 -6.31
N SER A 248 -0.59 12.98 -6.70
CA SER A 248 0.15 14.23 -6.88
C SER A 248 -0.28 14.97 -8.14
N ILE A 249 -0.62 14.27 -9.22
CA ILE A 249 -0.97 14.88 -10.51
C ILE A 249 -2.48 15.07 -10.61
N ASN A 250 -3.25 13.98 -10.58
CA ASN A 250 -4.68 14.09 -10.89
C ASN A 250 -5.48 14.79 -9.78
N TRP A 251 -5.20 14.47 -8.52
CA TRP A 251 -5.81 15.17 -7.38
C TRP A 251 -5.07 16.45 -7.01
N ASN A 252 -3.93 16.76 -7.64
CA ASN A 252 -3.08 17.89 -7.28
C ASN A 252 -2.74 17.92 -5.77
N LYS A 253 -2.68 16.74 -5.14
CA LYS A 253 -2.57 16.59 -3.69
C LYS A 253 -1.14 16.94 -3.24
N LYS A 254 -1.06 17.85 -2.27
CA LYS A 254 0.20 18.18 -1.57
C LYS A 254 0.54 17.07 -0.57
N MET A 255 1.75 16.51 -0.64
CA MET A 255 2.16 15.36 0.18
C MET A 255 3.60 15.51 0.68
N SER A 256 3.91 14.94 1.85
CA SER A 256 5.26 14.98 2.46
C SER A 256 5.92 13.61 2.59
N TYR A 257 5.21 12.61 3.12
CA TYR A 257 5.74 11.26 3.34
C TYR A 257 4.74 10.20 2.87
N CYS A 258 5.25 9.18 2.16
CA CYS A 258 4.55 7.93 1.89
C CYS A 258 5.43 6.75 2.33
N ILE A 259 4.98 5.98 3.32
CA ILE A 259 5.72 4.86 3.90
C ILE A 259 4.93 3.57 3.71
N ALA A 260 5.59 2.54 3.19
CA ALA A 260 4.99 1.23 2.96
C ALA A 260 5.39 0.24 4.06
N PHE A 261 4.43 -0.56 4.51
CA PHE A 261 4.57 -1.57 5.57
C PHE A 261 4.14 -2.94 5.03
N GLY A 262 5.00 -3.94 5.12
CA GLY A 262 4.67 -5.34 4.82
C GLY A 262 5.45 -6.30 5.71
N LYS A 263 5.12 -7.60 5.65
CA LYS A 263 5.78 -8.64 6.46
C LYS A 263 7.30 -8.67 6.30
N ASP A 264 7.77 -8.35 5.10
CA ASP A 264 9.19 -8.41 4.76
C ASP A 264 9.92 -7.07 4.95
N GLY A 265 9.26 -5.98 5.36
CA GLY A 265 9.96 -4.72 5.57
C GLY A 265 9.11 -3.46 5.65
N VAL A 266 9.80 -2.37 5.95
CA VAL A 266 9.28 -1.00 5.93
C VAL A 266 10.18 -0.17 5.04
N VAL A 267 9.60 0.54 4.08
CA VAL A 267 10.34 1.32 3.08
C VAL A 267 9.66 2.66 2.83
N ASP A 268 10.48 3.70 2.65
CA ASP A 268 10.01 4.99 2.19
C ASP A 268 9.78 4.94 0.67
N VAL A 269 8.52 5.05 0.27
CA VAL A 269 8.07 5.01 -1.13
C VAL A 269 7.67 6.39 -1.64
N SER A 270 8.00 7.46 -0.91
CA SER A 270 7.61 8.84 -1.22
C SER A 270 7.96 9.23 -2.66
N LYS A 271 9.13 8.84 -3.16
CA LYS A 271 9.57 9.14 -4.54
C LYS A 271 8.71 8.52 -5.64
N ARG A 272 7.93 7.47 -5.33
CA ARG A 272 6.98 6.87 -6.28
C ARG A 272 5.72 7.73 -6.44
N TYR A 273 5.31 8.44 -5.39
CA TYR A 273 4.00 9.09 -5.30
C TYR A 273 4.05 10.62 -5.25
N ILE A 274 5.11 11.20 -4.72
CA ILE A 274 5.30 12.65 -4.59
C ILE A 274 6.11 13.12 -5.80
N LEU A 275 5.45 13.13 -6.95
CA LEU A 275 6.07 13.51 -8.23
C LEU A 275 6.04 15.02 -8.47
N GLN A 276 5.13 15.71 -7.77
CA GLN A 276 4.97 17.16 -7.71
C GLN A 276 4.21 17.52 -6.42
N ASN A 277 3.99 18.81 -6.17
CA ASN A 277 3.29 19.32 -4.98
C ASN A 277 3.95 18.85 -3.65
N GLU A 278 5.27 18.69 -3.66
CA GLU A 278 6.03 18.23 -2.50
C GLU A 278 5.92 19.24 -1.34
N LEU A 279 5.50 18.73 -0.18
CA LEU A 279 5.53 19.46 1.07
C LEU A 279 6.89 19.28 1.76
N PRO A 280 7.29 20.22 2.64
CA PRO A 280 8.52 20.08 3.41
C PRO A 280 8.59 18.76 4.18
N ARG A 281 9.73 18.09 4.07
CA ARG A 281 10.06 16.88 4.83
C ARG A 281 10.88 17.25 6.05
N ASP A 282 10.17 17.73 7.08
CA ASP A 282 10.74 18.35 8.28
C ASP A 282 10.44 17.59 9.58
N GLN A 283 9.75 16.46 9.49
CA GLN A 283 9.34 15.65 10.65
C GLN A 283 10.46 14.76 11.19
N ILE A 284 11.44 14.41 10.35
CA ILE A 284 12.60 13.57 10.70
C ILE A 284 13.75 13.87 9.74
N LYS A 285 15.00 13.69 10.17
CA LYS A 285 16.15 13.76 9.26
C LYS A 285 16.12 12.58 8.28
N GLU A 286 16.43 12.81 7.02
CA GLU A 286 16.40 11.77 5.98
C GLU A 286 17.31 10.58 6.29
N GLU A 287 18.49 10.83 6.87
CA GLU A 287 19.40 9.76 7.28
C GLU A 287 18.87 8.92 8.45
N ASP A 288 18.03 9.52 9.31
CA ASP A 288 17.40 8.84 10.44
C ASP A 288 16.17 8.04 9.98
N LEU A 289 15.39 8.56 9.03
CA LEU A 289 14.30 7.80 8.40
C LEU A 289 14.83 6.58 7.64
N LYS A 290 15.89 6.77 6.83
CA LYS A 290 16.54 5.67 6.13
C LYS A 290 17.04 4.60 7.10
N PHE A 291 17.73 5.02 8.17
CA PHE A 291 18.18 4.11 9.22
C PHE A 291 17.02 3.40 9.92
N LEU A 292 15.93 4.12 10.24
CA LEU A 292 14.74 3.57 10.89
C LEU A 292 14.13 2.43 10.07
N CYS A 293 13.85 2.69 8.78
CA CYS A 293 13.30 1.71 7.86
C CYS A 293 14.21 0.48 7.71
N GLN A 294 15.52 0.69 7.53
CA GLN A 294 16.50 -0.39 7.44
C GLN A 294 16.58 -1.22 8.71
N PHE A 295 16.54 -0.58 9.89
CA PHE A 295 16.60 -1.26 11.17
C PHE A 295 15.35 -2.11 11.43
N ILE A 296 14.15 -1.56 11.17
CA ILE A 296 12.89 -2.29 11.29
C ILE A 296 12.87 -3.48 10.33
N THR A 297 13.23 -3.26 9.06
CA THR A 297 13.28 -4.30 8.02
C THR A 297 14.25 -5.41 8.40
N LYS A 298 15.45 -5.05 8.87
CA LYS A 298 16.43 -6.02 9.38
C LYS A 298 15.84 -6.87 10.52
N ARG A 299 15.14 -6.24 11.47
CA ARG A 299 14.52 -6.95 12.59
C ARG A 299 13.40 -7.90 12.15
N LEU A 300 12.58 -7.50 11.16
CA LEU A 300 11.52 -8.34 10.60
C LEU A 300 12.08 -9.60 9.91
N ARG A 301 13.31 -9.54 9.39
CA ARG A 301 13.94 -10.63 8.62
C ARG A 301 14.86 -11.54 9.44
N TYR A 302 14.94 -11.39 10.77
CA TYR A 302 15.90 -12.15 11.61
C TYR A 302 15.73 -13.67 11.58
N SER A 303 14.53 -14.18 11.29
CA SER A 303 14.24 -15.61 11.25
C SER A 303 14.32 -16.21 9.84
N LEU A 304 14.57 -15.41 8.81
CA LEU A 304 14.66 -15.87 7.43
C LEU A 304 16.00 -16.55 7.16
N ASN A 305 16.03 -17.44 6.17
CA ASN A 305 17.26 -18.08 5.73
C ASN A 305 18.09 -17.17 4.80
N ASP A 306 19.36 -17.53 4.57
CA ASP A 306 20.30 -16.71 3.81
C ASP A 306 19.85 -16.46 2.37
N ASP A 307 19.19 -17.42 1.71
CA ASP A 307 18.71 -17.26 0.34
C ASP A 307 17.50 -16.31 0.28
N GLU A 308 16.57 -16.42 1.22
CA GLU A 308 15.44 -15.49 1.37
C GLU A 308 15.93 -14.06 1.63
N ILE A 309 16.88 -13.89 2.57
CA ILE A 309 17.48 -12.59 2.87
C ILE A 309 18.11 -11.98 1.63
N TYR A 310 18.90 -12.76 0.88
CA TYR A 310 19.56 -12.30 -0.32
C TYR A 310 18.57 -11.90 -1.42
N GLN A 311 17.57 -12.75 -1.71
CA GLN A 311 16.57 -12.44 -2.74
C GLN A 311 15.75 -11.18 -2.40
N LEU A 312 15.32 -11.06 -1.13
CA LEU A 312 14.58 -9.87 -0.69
C LEU A 312 15.45 -8.61 -0.74
N ALA A 313 16.72 -8.69 -0.35
CA ALA A 313 17.64 -7.56 -0.44
C ALA A 313 17.92 -7.15 -1.90
N CYS A 314 18.01 -8.11 -2.83
CA CYS A 314 18.10 -7.80 -4.26
C CYS A 314 16.85 -7.07 -4.75
N ARG A 315 15.65 -7.52 -4.36
CA ARG A 315 14.39 -6.83 -4.66
C ARG A 315 14.37 -5.41 -4.09
N ASP A 316 14.82 -5.22 -2.85
CA ASP A 316 14.91 -3.90 -2.22
C ASP A 316 15.87 -2.98 -3.00
N GLU A 317 17.03 -3.48 -3.44
CA GLU A 317 17.97 -2.68 -4.24
C GLU A 317 17.42 -2.34 -5.63
N GLN A 318 16.65 -3.24 -6.27
CA GLN A 318 15.93 -2.91 -7.51
C GLN A 318 14.92 -1.77 -7.29
N GLU A 319 14.14 -1.82 -6.21
CA GLU A 319 13.21 -0.76 -5.84
C GLU A 319 13.95 0.55 -5.54
N GLN A 320 15.10 0.52 -4.85
CA GLN A 320 15.89 1.73 -4.63
C GLN A 320 16.39 2.36 -5.94
N ILE A 321 16.81 1.55 -6.91
CA ILE A 321 17.21 2.03 -8.24
C ILE A 321 16.02 2.68 -8.96
N GLU A 322 14.84 2.04 -8.94
CA GLU A 322 13.59 2.58 -9.50
C GLU A 322 13.26 3.95 -8.89
N LEU A 323 13.21 4.04 -7.56
CA LEU A 323 12.85 5.24 -6.82
C LEU A 323 13.87 6.39 -7.01
N ILE A 324 15.17 6.08 -7.10
CA ILE A 324 16.22 7.09 -7.29
C ILE A 324 16.22 7.60 -8.73
N ARG A 325 16.08 6.71 -9.72
CA ARG A 325 16.11 7.10 -11.13
C ARG A 325 14.86 7.86 -11.56
N GLY A 326 13.75 7.74 -10.80
CA GLY A 326 12.47 8.36 -11.14
C GLY A 326 11.95 7.90 -12.51
N LYS A 327 12.36 6.71 -12.96
CA LYS A 327 12.08 6.17 -14.28
C LYS A 327 11.97 4.66 -14.22
N THR A 328 10.76 4.17 -14.38
CA THR A 328 10.54 2.89 -15.04
C THR A 328 10.30 3.22 -16.52
N GLN A 329 10.88 2.39 -17.37
CA GLN A 329 10.84 2.41 -18.82
C GLN A 329 9.59 3.06 -19.42
N GLU A 330 9.81 3.80 -20.50
CA GLU A 330 8.95 3.76 -21.68
C GLU A 330 8.56 2.29 -21.95
N THR A 331 7.55 1.79 -21.26
CA THR A 331 6.69 0.77 -21.84
C THR A 331 6.24 1.38 -23.14
N LYS A 332 6.38 0.60 -24.21
CA LYS A 332 5.83 0.85 -25.55
C LYS A 332 4.33 1.14 -25.45
N SER A 333 4.02 2.35 -25.01
CA SER A 333 2.72 2.99 -24.90
C SER A 333 2.90 4.43 -25.40
N GLU A 334 3.59 4.57 -26.53
CA GLU A 334 3.47 5.74 -27.42
C GLU A 334 2.02 5.96 -27.91
N SER A 335 1.04 5.18 -27.42
CA SER A 335 -0.40 5.42 -27.55
C SER A 335 -1.03 6.21 -26.40
N VAL A 336 -0.33 6.47 -25.27
CA VAL A 336 -0.92 7.20 -24.12
C VAL A 336 -0.70 8.71 -24.19
N SER A 337 0.29 9.17 -24.97
CA SER A 337 0.49 10.61 -25.23
C SER A 337 -0.62 11.23 -26.10
N ALA A 338 -1.43 10.42 -26.77
CA ALA A 338 -2.65 10.84 -27.46
C ALA A 338 -3.92 10.74 -26.56
N ALA A 339 -3.88 9.96 -25.48
CA ALA A 339 -4.99 9.78 -24.54
C ALA A 339 -4.89 10.66 -23.30
N SER A 340 -3.72 11.24 -22.97
CA SER A 340 -3.53 12.09 -21.78
C SER A 340 -4.20 13.48 -21.85
N LYS A 341 -4.90 13.80 -22.94
CA LYS A 341 -5.91 14.86 -22.98
C LYS A 341 -7.29 14.40 -22.47
N SER A 342 -7.44 13.18 -21.97
CA SER A 342 -8.65 12.74 -21.29
C SER A 342 -8.61 13.22 -19.83
N SER A 343 -9.04 14.46 -19.61
CA SER A 343 -9.47 15.09 -18.34
C SER A 343 -8.61 14.80 -17.10
N ASN A 344 -8.06 15.83 -16.45
CA ASN A 344 -7.67 15.73 -15.03
C ASN A 344 -8.86 15.23 -14.21
N ARG A 345 -8.97 13.90 -14.03
CA ARG A 345 -10.03 13.30 -13.23
C ARG A 345 -9.63 13.48 -11.79
N GLY A 346 -10.25 14.45 -11.13
CA GLY A 346 -10.12 14.63 -9.69
C GLY A 346 -10.57 13.40 -8.93
N ARG A 347 -10.34 13.41 -7.63
CA ARG A 347 -10.65 12.31 -6.72
C ARG A 347 -12.09 11.83 -6.88
N GLU A 348 -12.29 10.51 -6.96
CA GLU A 348 -13.63 9.94 -7.01
C GLU A 348 -14.23 9.84 -5.60
N SER A 349 -13.48 9.29 -4.64
CA SER A 349 -13.91 9.07 -3.26
C SER A 349 -14.09 10.35 -2.43
N GLY A 350 -15.04 10.34 -1.49
CA GLY A 350 -15.34 11.50 -0.62
C GLY A 350 -16.43 12.42 -1.16
N SER A 351 -16.96 13.32 -0.30
CA SER A 351 -17.97 14.29 -0.72
C SER A 351 -17.38 15.38 -1.63
N ALA A 352 -18.22 15.99 -2.45
CA ALA A 352 -17.82 17.10 -3.32
C ALA A 352 -17.20 18.27 -2.53
N ASP A 353 -17.84 18.67 -1.43
CA ASP A 353 -17.33 19.75 -0.56
C ASP A 353 -15.95 19.42 0.04
N TRP A 354 -15.77 18.17 0.49
CA TRP A 354 -14.52 17.73 1.10
C TRP A 354 -13.37 17.72 0.07
N LYS A 355 -13.65 17.26 -1.16
CA LYS A 355 -12.70 17.30 -2.27
C LYS A 355 -12.34 18.74 -2.66
N ALA A 356 -13.34 19.61 -2.79
CA ALA A 356 -13.14 21.01 -3.16
C ALA A 356 -12.34 21.78 -2.09
N GLN A 357 -12.62 21.58 -0.80
CA GLN A 357 -11.87 22.18 0.31
C GLN A 357 -10.38 21.82 0.28
N ARG A 358 -10.04 20.65 -0.25
CA ARG A 358 -8.68 20.15 -0.35
C ARG A 358 -8.02 20.41 -1.71
N GLY A 359 -8.75 20.96 -2.68
CA GLY A 359 -8.28 21.14 -4.05
C GLY A 359 -8.10 19.82 -4.82
N GLU A 360 -8.76 18.74 -4.38
CA GLU A 360 -8.64 17.39 -4.94
C GLU A 360 -9.74 17.08 -5.98
N ASP A 361 -10.52 18.06 -6.43
CA ASP A 361 -11.64 17.89 -7.37
C ASP A 361 -11.25 17.96 -8.86
N GLY A 362 -9.95 18.11 -9.16
CA GLY A 362 -9.40 18.06 -10.52
C GLY A 362 -9.48 19.39 -11.31
N LYS A 363 -9.70 20.50 -10.61
CA LYS A 363 -9.78 21.86 -11.19
C LYS A 363 -8.47 22.62 -11.17
#